data_AF-A0A3E0PIN9-F1
#
_entry.id   AF-A0A3E0PIN9-F1
#
_cell.length_a   1.000
_cell.length_b   1.000
_cell.length_c   1.000
_cell.angle_alpha   90.00
_cell.angle_beta   90.00
_cell.angle_gamma   90.00
#
_symmetry.space_group_name_H-M   'P 1'
#
loop_
_entity.id
_entity.type
_entity.pdbx_description
1 polymer ?
#
loop_
_entity_poly.entity_id
_entity_poly.type
_entity_poly.pdbx_seq_one_letter_code
_entity_poly.pdbx_strand_id
1 'polypeptide(L)'
;MKACMLGQAAAVLLLSTVGLSSCAAIKATEQPDKRNMDVLNAGVPRTHVIAELGSPVWSDREVGTSVDVFAFKQGYSKGTKAARALAHGAADVATFGLWEVVGIPVESIADGTDVQLEVHYGPAQTVDHVVVIKGDKAVHPPKLFAWNHKRPKADAATTSVAETSPPRGNRHGAVVNTSHSAVR
;
A
#
# COMPACT_ATOMS: atom_id res chain seq x y z
N MET A 1 2.07 -29.24 58.55
CA MET A 1 1.43 -29.53 57.24
C MET A 1 0.90 -28.28 56.51
N LYS A 2 0.40 -27.24 57.21
CA LYS A 2 -0.10 -25.98 56.57
C LYS A 2 0.94 -25.16 55.79
N ALA A 3 2.21 -25.14 56.21
CA ALA A 3 3.26 -24.36 55.52
C ALA A 3 3.69 -24.94 54.15
N CYS A 4 3.63 -26.27 53.97
CA CYS A 4 3.96 -26.93 52.70
C CYS A 4 2.88 -26.67 51.63
N MET A 5 1.61 -26.65 52.05
CA MET A 5 0.47 -26.34 51.17
C MET A 5 0.46 -24.87 50.74
N LEU A 6 0.90 -23.94 51.60
CA LEU A 6 1.05 -22.51 51.26
C LEU A 6 2.19 -22.27 50.26
N GLY A 7 3.31 -22.99 50.40
CA GLY A 7 4.43 -22.92 49.46
C GLY A 7 4.10 -23.50 48.08
N GLN A 8 3.34 -24.59 48.02
CA GLN A 8 2.85 -25.15 46.74
C GLN A 8 1.82 -24.24 46.07
N ALA A 9 0.89 -23.64 46.81
CA ALA A 9 -0.07 -22.69 46.26
C ALA A 9 0.61 -21.41 45.71
N ALA A 10 1.63 -20.89 46.40
CA ALA A 10 2.40 -19.74 45.94
C ALA A 10 3.23 -20.05 44.68
N ALA A 11 3.84 -21.24 44.61
CA ALA A 11 4.58 -21.69 43.44
C ALA A 11 3.68 -21.91 42.22
N VAL A 12 2.48 -22.47 42.41
CA VAL A 12 1.48 -22.65 41.34
C VAL A 12 0.94 -21.29 40.89
N LEU A 13 0.70 -20.34 41.79
CA LEU A 13 0.24 -18.98 41.45
C LEU A 13 1.32 -18.20 40.66
N LEU A 14 2.59 -18.27 41.06
CA LEU A 14 3.71 -17.67 40.35
C LEU A 14 3.94 -18.29 38.97
N LEU A 15 3.76 -19.60 38.82
CA LEU A 15 3.90 -20.29 37.53
C LEU A 15 2.72 -20.00 36.58
N SER A 16 1.54 -19.71 37.14
CA SER A 16 0.33 -19.37 36.37
C SER A 16 0.38 -17.95 35.79
N THR A 17 0.97 -16.98 36.50
CA THR A 17 1.08 -15.59 36.02
C THR A 17 2.06 -15.43 34.86
N VAL A 18 3.08 -16.29 34.76
CA VAL A 18 4.08 -16.25 33.66
C VAL A 18 3.50 -16.74 32.32
N GLY A 19 2.44 -17.55 32.35
CA GLY A 19 1.81 -18.06 31.12
C GLY A 19 0.91 -17.06 30.40
N LEU A 20 0.42 -16.03 31.10
CA LEU A 20 -0.56 -15.06 30.59
C LEU A 20 0.08 -13.72 30.19
N SER A 21 1.34 -13.49 30.57
CA SER A 21 2.05 -12.20 30.54
C SER A 21 2.65 -11.77 29.20
N SER A 22 2.20 -12.35 28.09
CA SER A 22 2.95 -12.23 26.81
C SER A 22 2.12 -11.82 25.61
N CYS A 23 0.81 -11.64 25.72
CA CYS A 23 -0.03 -11.35 24.56
C CYS A 23 0.25 -9.96 23.97
N ALA A 24 0.34 -8.92 24.80
CA ALA A 24 0.66 -7.56 24.35
C ALA A 24 2.09 -7.49 23.77
N ALA A 25 3.06 -8.15 24.41
CA ALA A 25 4.43 -8.20 23.93
C ALA A 25 4.54 -8.90 22.55
N ILE A 26 3.88 -10.06 22.37
CA ILE A 26 3.84 -10.77 21.08
C ILE A 26 3.19 -9.90 20.02
N LYS A 27 2.01 -9.32 20.30
CA LYS A 27 1.33 -8.42 19.35
C LYS A 27 2.16 -7.20 18.98
N ALA A 28 3.00 -6.68 19.87
CA ALA A 28 3.92 -5.59 19.54
C ALA A 28 5.00 -6.01 18.52
N THR A 29 5.42 -7.28 18.53
CA THR A 29 6.38 -7.83 17.55
C THR A 29 5.75 -8.16 16.19
N GLU A 30 4.48 -8.57 16.18
CA GLU A 30 3.73 -8.95 14.97
C GLU A 30 3.18 -7.76 14.18
N GLN A 31 3.36 -6.54 14.68
CA GLN A 31 2.94 -5.33 13.99
C GLN A 31 3.49 -5.25 12.56
N PRO A 32 2.87 -4.47 11.65
CA PRO A 32 3.45 -4.23 10.33
C PRO A 32 4.91 -3.74 10.43
N ASP A 33 5.75 -4.18 9.49
CA ASP A 33 7.11 -3.67 9.35
C ASP A 33 7.12 -2.27 8.75
N LYS A 34 8.11 -1.46 9.14
CA LYS A 34 8.39 -0.18 8.48
C LYS A 34 8.91 -0.44 7.06
N ARG A 35 8.18 0.06 6.06
CA ARG A 35 8.54 0.00 4.64
C ARG A 35 9.57 1.07 4.30
N ASN A 36 10.40 0.78 3.31
CA ASN A 36 11.36 1.72 2.75
C ASN A 36 10.65 2.74 1.84
N MET A 37 10.65 4.01 2.24
CA MET A 37 10.03 5.09 1.44
C MET A 37 10.96 5.63 0.35
N ASP A 38 12.24 5.25 0.34
CA ASP A 38 13.19 5.73 -0.67
C ASP A 38 12.88 5.19 -2.08
N VAL A 39 12.05 4.14 -2.17
CA VAL A 39 11.54 3.64 -3.45
C VAL A 39 10.65 4.66 -4.17
N LEU A 40 10.16 5.67 -3.45
CA LEU A 40 9.32 6.75 -3.97
C LEU A 40 10.15 7.92 -4.55
N ASN A 41 11.48 7.82 -4.54
CA ASN A 41 12.34 8.83 -5.15
C ASN A 41 12.24 8.78 -6.67
N ALA A 42 12.35 9.96 -7.30
CA ALA A 42 12.34 10.07 -8.76
C ALA A 42 13.43 9.20 -9.40
N GLY A 43 13.10 8.55 -10.50
CA GLY A 43 13.99 7.64 -11.24
C GLY A 43 13.99 6.19 -10.74
N VAL A 44 13.37 5.88 -9.59
CA VAL A 44 13.26 4.48 -9.13
C VAL A 44 12.32 3.69 -10.05
N PRO A 45 12.67 2.48 -10.50
CA PRO A 45 11.79 1.67 -11.35
C PRO A 45 10.51 1.23 -10.63
N ARG A 46 9.38 1.21 -11.34
CA ARG A 46 8.06 0.75 -10.85
C ARG A 46 8.11 -0.62 -10.18
N THR A 47 8.96 -1.52 -10.68
CA THR A 47 9.14 -2.86 -10.10
C THR A 47 9.66 -2.83 -8.67
N HIS A 48 10.53 -1.88 -8.31
CA HIS A 48 11.05 -1.73 -6.96
C HIS A 48 9.99 -1.15 -6.01
N VAL A 49 9.18 -0.20 -6.51
CA VAL A 49 8.04 0.34 -5.76
C VAL A 49 7.06 -0.77 -5.40
N ILE A 50 6.68 -1.61 -6.36
CA ILE A 50 5.76 -2.75 -6.15
C ILE A 50 6.38 -3.81 -5.23
N ALA A 51 7.68 -4.08 -5.37
CA ALA A 51 8.36 -5.04 -4.51
C ALA A 51 8.36 -4.62 -3.03
N GLU A 52 8.49 -3.33 -2.76
CA GLU A 52 8.53 -2.79 -1.39
C GLU A 52 7.13 -2.53 -0.82
N LEU A 53 6.23 -1.90 -1.60
CA LEU A 53 4.93 -1.44 -1.13
C LEU A 53 3.79 -2.46 -1.36
N GLY A 54 4.03 -3.48 -2.19
CA GLY A 54 3.04 -4.47 -2.59
C GLY A 54 2.31 -4.10 -3.89
N SER A 55 1.25 -4.84 -4.20
CA SER A 55 0.41 -4.54 -5.38
C SER A 55 -0.34 -3.22 -5.17
N PRO A 56 -0.43 -2.36 -6.21
CA PRO A 56 -1.29 -1.19 -6.15
C PRO A 56 -2.75 -1.61 -6.00
N VAL A 57 -3.53 -0.78 -5.30
CA VAL A 57 -4.98 -0.96 -5.16
C VAL A 57 -5.73 -0.51 -6.41
N TRP A 58 -5.11 0.37 -7.19
CA TRP A 58 -5.60 0.82 -8.48
C TRP A 58 -4.42 1.21 -9.37
N SER A 59 -4.53 0.92 -10.65
CA SER A 59 -3.53 1.26 -11.66
C SER A 59 -4.23 1.77 -12.91
N ASP A 60 -3.72 2.85 -13.48
CA ASP A 60 -4.08 3.30 -14.81
C ASP A 60 -2.83 3.41 -15.68
N ARG A 61 -2.97 3.01 -16.93
CA ARG A 61 -1.88 2.94 -17.89
C ARG A 61 -2.31 3.63 -19.16
N GLU A 62 -1.67 4.75 -19.43
CA GLU A 62 -1.77 5.47 -20.68
C GLU A 62 -0.53 5.19 -21.53
N VAL A 63 -0.55 5.61 -22.79
CA VAL A 63 0.57 5.38 -23.71
C VAL A 63 1.78 6.21 -23.26
N GLY A 64 2.72 5.57 -22.57
CA GLY A 64 3.96 6.20 -22.12
C GLY A 64 3.89 6.83 -20.72
N THR A 65 2.78 6.73 -20.01
CA THR A 65 2.66 7.15 -18.61
C THR A 65 1.81 6.14 -17.86
N SER A 66 2.05 6.02 -16.55
CA SER A 66 1.19 5.19 -15.71
C SER A 66 1.05 5.81 -14.35
N VAL A 67 -0.07 5.53 -13.71
CA VAL A 67 -0.39 6.00 -12.37
C VAL A 67 -0.77 4.78 -11.55
N ASP A 68 -0.15 4.63 -10.38
CA ASP A 68 -0.52 3.61 -9.41
C ASP A 68 -0.93 4.26 -8.10
N VAL A 69 -2.04 3.82 -7.53
CA VAL A 69 -2.44 4.16 -6.17
C VAL A 69 -2.09 3.00 -5.26
N PHE A 70 -1.33 3.29 -4.20
CA PHE A 70 -0.96 2.33 -3.16
C PHE A 70 -1.66 2.68 -1.85
N ALA A 71 -2.13 1.64 -1.16
CA ALA A 71 -2.65 1.76 0.19
C ALA A 71 -1.99 0.68 1.06
N PHE A 72 -1.31 1.10 2.11
CA PHE A 72 -0.61 0.19 3.02
C PHE A 72 -0.50 0.78 4.42
N LYS A 73 -0.20 -0.07 5.42
CA LYS A 73 0.18 0.39 6.75
C LYS A 73 1.67 0.60 6.84
N GLN A 74 2.09 1.83 7.16
CA GLN A 74 3.46 2.11 7.51
C GLN A 74 3.72 1.70 8.96
N GLY A 75 4.46 0.61 9.10
CA GLY A 75 4.70 -0.04 10.37
C GLY A 75 5.91 0.47 11.14
N TYR A 76 6.35 -0.34 12.10
CA TYR A 76 7.44 -0.02 13.01
C TYR A 76 8.76 -0.68 12.59
N SER A 77 9.87 -0.03 12.94
CA SER A 77 11.19 -0.66 12.77
C SER A 77 11.33 -1.85 13.72
N LYS A 78 12.17 -2.83 13.37
CA LYS A 78 12.47 -3.98 14.24
C LYS A 78 12.91 -3.57 15.65
N GLY A 79 13.74 -2.54 15.75
CA GLY A 79 14.18 -2.00 17.04
C GLY A 79 13.03 -1.38 17.85
N THR A 80 12.13 -0.65 17.19
CA THR A 80 10.94 -0.08 17.85
C THR A 80 9.99 -1.18 18.34
N LYS A 81 9.76 -2.22 17.53
CA LYS A 81 8.95 -3.38 17.92
C LYS A 81 9.54 -4.11 19.12
N ALA A 82 10.85 -4.35 19.11
CA ALA A 82 11.55 -4.99 20.22
C ALA A 82 11.49 -4.15 21.49
N ALA A 83 11.73 -2.84 21.41
CA ALA A 83 11.64 -1.93 22.55
C ALA A 83 10.23 -1.91 23.14
N ARG A 84 9.18 -1.90 22.31
CA ARG A 84 7.79 -2.02 22.76
C ARG A 84 7.55 -3.35 23.44
N ALA A 85 7.94 -4.46 22.84
CA ALA A 85 7.75 -5.79 23.43
C ALA A 85 8.39 -5.91 24.82
N LEU A 86 9.61 -5.37 24.98
CA LEU A 86 10.27 -5.30 26.29
C LEU A 86 9.51 -4.42 27.28
N ALA A 87 8.99 -3.27 26.84
CA ALA A 87 8.19 -2.40 27.69
C ALA A 87 6.88 -3.07 28.14
N HIS A 88 6.18 -3.78 27.25
CA HIS A 88 4.98 -4.54 27.63
C HIS A 88 5.31 -5.66 28.61
N GLY A 89 6.38 -6.43 28.37
CA GLY A 89 6.81 -7.48 29.30
C GLY A 89 7.24 -6.94 30.67
N ALA A 90 7.95 -5.82 30.72
CA ALA A 90 8.34 -5.16 31.97
C ALA A 90 7.13 -4.62 32.73
N ALA A 91 6.19 -3.97 32.04
CA ALA A 91 4.96 -3.47 32.64
C ALA A 91 4.09 -4.61 33.17
N ASP A 92 4.06 -5.74 32.47
CA ASP A 92 3.28 -6.89 32.90
C ASP A 92 3.84 -7.54 34.17
N VAL A 93 5.17 -7.72 34.25
CA VAL A 93 5.82 -8.17 35.51
C VAL A 93 5.59 -7.17 36.64
N ALA A 94 5.72 -5.86 36.38
CA ALA A 94 5.53 -4.82 37.39
C ALA A 94 4.10 -4.73 37.92
N THR A 95 3.11 -5.17 37.12
CA THR A 95 1.69 -5.15 37.46
C THR A 95 1.14 -6.55 37.77
N PHE A 96 2.01 -7.56 37.89
CA PHE A 96 1.64 -8.96 38.12
C PHE A 96 0.62 -9.52 37.11
N GLY A 97 0.74 -9.18 35.83
CA GLY A 97 -0.16 -9.67 34.78
C GLY A 97 -1.35 -8.76 34.44
N LEU A 98 -1.54 -7.66 35.19
CA LEU A 98 -2.69 -6.78 34.98
C LEU A 98 -2.52 -5.89 33.73
N TRP A 99 -1.29 -5.66 33.29
CA TRP A 99 -0.99 -4.81 32.13
C TRP A 99 -1.65 -5.33 30.86
N GLU A 100 -1.77 -6.64 30.67
CA GLU A 100 -2.39 -7.22 29.48
C GLU A 100 -3.82 -6.70 29.20
N VAL A 101 -4.60 -6.36 30.23
CA VAL A 101 -5.96 -5.78 30.07
C VAL A 101 -5.92 -4.43 29.34
N VAL A 102 -4.82 -3.68 29.49
CA VAL A 102 -4.61 -2.36 28.90
C VAL A 102 -3.69 -2.44 27.67
N GLY A 103 -2.63 -3.25 27.70
CA GLY A 103 -1.69 -3.42 26.61
C GLY A 103 -2.35 -3.98 25.35
N ILE A 104 -3.11 -5.08 25.47
CA ILE A 104 -3.76 -5.70 24.31
C ILE A 104 -4.59 -4.70 23.46
N PRO A 105 -5.47 -3.85 24.03
CA PRO A 105 -6.18 -2.85 23.24
C PRO A 105 -5.28 -1.72 22.74
N VAL A 106 -4.26 -1.30 23.50
CA VAL A 106 -3.27 -0.31 23.03
C VAL A 106 -2.55 -0.83 21.78
N GLU A 107 -2.21 -2.11 21.73
CA GLU A 107 -1.51 -2.72 20.59
C GLU A 107 -2.38 -2.84 19.36
N SER A 108 -3.70 -2.98 19.54
CA SER A 108 -4.65 -2.97 18.42
C SER A 108 -4.81 -1.58 17.81
N ILE A 109 -4.58 -0.52 18.58
CA ILE A 109 -4.68 0.87 18.11
C ILE A 109 -3.32 1.34 17.55
N ALA A 110 -2.22 0.92 18.17
CA ALA A 110 -0.86 1.28 17.80
C ALA A 110 -0.26 0.28 16.80
N ASP A 111 -0.93 0.15 15.64
CA ASP A 111 -0.57 -0.79 14.58
C ASP A 111 0.07 -0.16 13.33
N GLY A 112 0.55 1.07 13.50
CA GLY A 112 1.22 1.84 12.46
C GLY A 112 0.35 2.99 11.97
N THR A 113 0.64 3.50 10.78
CA THR A 113 -0.10 4.60 10.17
C THR A 113 -0.59 4.19 8.79
N ASP A 114 -1.88 4.36 8.54
CA ASP A 114 -2.42 4.18 7.19
C ASP A 114 -1.82 5.21 6.23
N VAL A 115 -1.24 4.72 5.15
CA VAL A 115 -0.68 5.52 4.07
C VAL A 115 -1.46 5.24 2.80
N GLN A 116 -1.83 6.31 2.10
CA GLN A 116 -2.31 6.24 0.72
C GLN A 116 -1.56 7.25 -0.12
N LEU A 117 -1.03 6.80 -1.25
CA LEU A 117 -0.24 7.62 -2.14
C LEU A 117 -0.52 7.24 -3.60
N GLU A 118 -0.38 8.24 -4.46
CA GLU A 118 -0.48 8.13 -5.91
C GLU A 118 0.91 8.35 -6.49
N VAL A 119 1.42 7.35 -7.20
CA VAL A 119 2.73 7.37 -7.85
C VAL A 119 2.53 7.53 -9.33
N HIS A 120 3.05 8.62 -9.88
CA HIS A 120 3.10 8.85 -11.32
C HIS A 120 4.43 8.36 -11.87
N TYR A 121 4.36 7.64 -12.97
CA TYR A 121 5.52 7.11 -13.67
C TYR A 121 5.64 7.71 -15.05
N GLY A 122 6.89 7.97 -15.45
CA GLY A 122 7.22 8.40 -16.80
C GLY A 122 7.30 7.24 -17.81
N PRO A 123 7.68 7.54 -19.06
CA PRO A 123 7.75 6.55 -20.16
C PRO A 123 8.69 5.38 -19.90
N ALA A 124 9.76 5.61 -19.15
CA ALA A 124 10.71 4.57 -18.76
C ALA A 124 10.20 3.67 -17.61
N GLN A 125 8.93 3.82 -17.19
CA GLN A 125 8.35 3.11 -16.04
C GLN A 125 9.14 3.34 -14.73
N THR A 126 9.66 4.55 -14.57
CA THR A 126 10.33 5.04 -13.37
C THR A 126 9.50 6.11 -12.70
N VAL A 127 9.59 6.23 -11.38
CA VAL A 127 8.90 7.26 -10.60
C VAL A 127 9.25 8.64 -11.14
N ASP A 128 8.23 9.43 -11.44
CA ASP A 128 8.36 10.84 -11.77
C ASP A 128 8.08 11.68 -10.53
N HIS A 129 6.88 11.54 -9.96
CA HIS A 129 6.48 12.21 -8.72
C HIS A 129 5.44 11.42 -7.93
N VAL A 130 5.25 11.80 -6.67
CA VAL A 130 4.33 11.12 -5.74
C VAL A 130 3.44 12.15 -5.03
N VAL A 131 2.14 11.86 -5.00
CA VAL A 131 1.14 12.64 -4.29
C VAL A 131 0.67 11.85 -3.07
N VAL A 132 0.81 12.40 -1.87
CA VAL A 132 0.33 11.76 -0.65
C VAL A 132 -1.13 12.13 -0.43
N ILE A 133 -2.00 11.12 -0.42
CA ILE A 133 -3.43 11.26 -0.16
C ILE A 133 -3.70 11.18 1.35
N LYS A 134 -3.04 10.25 2.06
CA LYS A 134 -3.15 10.04 3.50
C LYS A 134 -1.80 9.62 4.09
N GLY A 135 -1.49 10.08 5.31
CA GLY A 135 -0.31 9.63 6.05
C GLY A 135 0.98 10.43 5.76
N ASP A 136 0.86 11.74 5.50
CA ASP A 136 1.96 12.68 5.24
C ASP A 136 3.15 12.57 6.22
N LYS A 137 2.89 12.36 7.50
CA LYS A 137 3.95 12.23 8.52
C LYS A 137 4.73 10.93 8.41
N ALA A 138 4.11 9.88 7.87
CA ALA A 138 4.69 8.54 7.74
C ALA A 138 5.49 8.37 6.43
N VAL A 139 5.13 9.17 5.42
CA VAL A 139 5.82 9.32 4.15
C VAL A 139 6.53 10.66 4.18
N HIS A 140 7.73 10.76 4.76
CA HIS A 140 8.56 11.95 4.56
C HIS A 140 9.31 11.74 3.24
N PRO A 141 8.84 12.23 2.07
CA PRO A 141 9.68 12.26 0.90
C PRO A 141 10.82 13.26 1.18
N PRO A 142 12.05 13.01 0.70
CA PRO A 142 13.06 14.06 0.70
C PRO A 142 12.51 15.23 -0.11
N LYS A 143 12.61 16.45 0.45
CA LYS A 143 12.21 17.70 -0.21
C LYS A 143 13.08 17.93 -1.44
N LEU A 144 12.74 17.34 -2.59
CA LEU A 144 13.47 17.62 -3.82
C LEU A 144 12.65 18.36 -4.87
N PHE A 145 11.31 18.34 -4.83
CA PHE A 145 10.50 19.23 -5.66
C PHE A 145 9.19 19.61 -4.95
N ALA A 146 9.21 20.73 -4.23
CA ALA A 146 7.99 21.46 -3.92
C ALA A 146 7.57 22.21 -5.21
N TRP A 147 6.88 21.53 -6.13
CA TRP A 147 6.31 22.19 -7.31
C TRP A 147 4.84 22.56 -7.09
N ASN A 148 4.52 23.76 -7.53
CA ASN A 148 3.28 24.48 -7.30
C ASN A 148 2.12 23.86 -8.09
N HIS A 149 1.15 23.23 -7.41
CA HIS A 149 -0.08 22.75 -8.05
C HIS A 149 -0.96 23.92 -8.51
N LYS A 150 -0.73 24.43 -9.72
CA LYS A 150 -1.84 24.92 -10.54
C LYS A 150 -2.31 23.75 -11.39
N ARG A 151 -3.40 23.11 -10.97
CA ARG A 151 -4.14 22.18 -11.84
C ARG A 151 -4.49 22.93 -13.13
N PRO A 152 -4.11 22.44 -14.33
CA PRO A 152 -4.73 22.92 -15.55
C PRO A 152 -6.22 22.63 -15.44
N LYS A 153 -7.05 23.67 -15.54
CA LYS A 153 -8.50 23.49 -15.69
C LYS A 153 -8.67 22.78 -17.02
N ALA A 154 -9.34 21.63 -17.02
CA ALA A 154 -9.82 21.00 -18.23
C ALA A 154 -10.90 21.94 -18.80
N ASP A 155 -10.49 22.80 -19.73
CA ASP A 155 -11.38 23.67 -20.44
C ASP A 155 -12.17 22.80 -21.42
N ALA A 156 -13.48 22.76 -21.19
CA ALA A 156 -14.45 22.13 -22.05
C ALA A 156 -14.31 22.64 -23.49
N ALA A 157 -13.79 21.80 -24.38
CA ALA A 157 -13.97 21.94 -25.81
C ALA A 157 -14.96 20.87 -26.28
N THR A 158 -16.23 21.21 -26.17
CA THR A 158 -17.30 20.64 -26.98
C THR A 158 -16.95 20.84 -28.45
N THR A 159 -16.75 19.77 -29.21
CA THR A 159 -16.84 19.82 -30.67
C THR A 159 -17.81 18.76 -31.14
N SER A 160 -18.98 19.25 -31.55
CA SER A 160 -20.08 18.53 -32.17
C SER A 160 -19.63 17.75 -33.40
N VAL A 161 -19.91 16.45 -33.45
CA VAL A 161 -19.91 15.68 -34.69
C VAL A 161 -21.27 15.89 -35.34
N ALA A 162 -21.31 16.70 -36.39
CA ALA A 162 -22.46 16.87 -37.27
C ALA A 162 -22.39 15.84 -38.40
N GLU A 163 -23.50 15.14 -38.58
CA GLU A 163 -23.79 14.15 -39.60
C GLU A 163 -24.01 14.81 -40.97
N THR A 164 -23.32 14.36 -42.03
CA THR A 164 -23.75 14.57 -43.44
C THR A 164 -23.27 13.44 -44.37
N SER A 165 -24.18 13.03 -45.24
CA SER A 165 -24.28 11.83 -46.09
C SER A 165 -23.21 11.62 -47.19
N PRO A 166 -23.12 10.41 -47.80
CA PRO A 166 -22.25 10.15 -48.96
C PRO A 166 -22.92 10.49 -50.32
N PRO A 167 -22.15 10.88 -51.36
CA PRO A 167 -22.72 11.14 -52.69
C PRO A 167 -22.84 9.87 -53.56
N ARG A 168 -24.01 9.72 -54.21
CA ARG A 168 -24.21 8.88 -55.40
C ARG A 168 -23.61 9.57 -56.62
N GLY A 169 -22.88 8.82 -57.46
CA GLY A 169 -22.44 9.28 -58.78
C GLY A 169 -22.11 8.12 -59.72
N ASN A 170 -22.99 7.89 -60.68
CA ASN A 170 -23.03 6.79 -61.66
C ASN A 170 -22.18 7.12 -62.91
N ARG A 171 -21.41 6.17 -63.46
CA ARG A 171 -21.03 6.17 -64.90
C ARG A 171 -20.90 4.74 -65.45
N HIS A 172 -21.50 4.59 -66.63
CA HIS A 172 -21.70 3.38 -67.42
C HIS A 172 -20.43 2.80 -68.04
N GLY A 173 -20.43 1.46 -68.15
CA GLY A 173 -20.32 0.76 -69.44
C GLY A 173 -18.94 0.37 -69.95
N ALA A 174 -18.57 -0.90 -69.76
CA ALA A 174 -17.88 -1.69 -70.79
C ALA A 174 -18.12 -3.20 -70.56
N VAL A 175 -18.75 -3.80 -71.55
CA VAL A 175 -18.95 -5.22 -71.81
C VAL A 175 -17.60 -5.89 -72.13
N VAL A 176 -17.32 -7.11 -71.63
CA VAL A 176 -16.85 -8.28 -72.42
C VAL A 176 -17.01 -9.56 -71.57
N ASN A 177 -17.71 -10.52 -72.17
CA ASN A 177 -17.90 -11.93 -71.80
C ASN A 177 -16.76 -12.78 -72.39
N THR A 178 -16.24 -13.82 -71.70
CA THR A 178 -16.00 -15.19 -72.22
C THR A 178 -15.16 -16.09 -71.28
N SER A 179 -15.79 -17.20 -70.85
CA SER A 179 -15.39 -18.64 -70.91
C SER A 179 -14.05 -19.23 -70.37
N HIS A 180 -14.20 -20.40 -69.71
CA HIS A 180 -13.32 -21.60 -69.64
C HIS A 180 -12.02 -21.48 -68.81
N SER A 181 -11.47 -22.44 -68.06
CA SER A 181 -11.55 -23.91 -67.90
C SER A 181 -10.98 -24.25 -66.49
N ALA A 182 -11.55 -25.14 -65.68
CA ALA A 182 -11.27 -26.59 -65.59
C ALA A 182 -9.82 -27.00 -65.19
N VAL A 183 -9.74 -27.70 -64.05
CA VAL A 183 -8.85 -28.84 -63.71
C VAL A 183 -7.34 -28.59 -63.56
N ARG A 184 -6.83 -28.78 -62.35
CA ARG A 184 -5.84 -29.82 -62.00
C ARG A 184 -5.76 -30.04 -60.49
#